data_AF-A0AA35WL86-F1
#
_entry.id   AF-A0AA35WL86-F1
#
_cell.length_a   1.000
_cell.length_b   1.000
_cell.length_c   1.000
_cell.angle_alpha   90.00
_cell.angle_beta   90.00
_cell.angle_gamma   90.00
#
_symmetry.space_group_name_H-M   'P 1'
#
loop_
_entity.id
_entity.type
_entity.pdbx_description
1 polymer ?
#
loop_
_entity_poly.entity_id
_entity_poly.type
_entity_poly.pdbx_seq_one_letter_code
_entity_poly.pdbx_strand_id
1 'polypeptide(L)'
;MTATDTEVDIFEDGGEVETHYKQIYKILIIGDSNVGKTALLTRFVEGRFQSVFMSTVGIDYKNKVITLEEENVKLQIWDTAGQERFRTLTNAYFRGAA
;
A
#
# COMPACT_ATOMS: atom_id res chain seq x y z
N MET A 1 -3.15 5.69 30.12
CA MET A 1 -2.18 6.22 29.15
C MET A 1 -2.62 5.70 27.80
N THR A 2 -2.91 6.62 26.89
CA THR A 2 -4.00 6.61 25.90
C THR A 2 -4.01 5.43 24.93
N ALA A 3 -5.05 4.59 25.03
CA ALA A 3 -5.67 4.02 23.85
C ALA A 3 -6.51 5.13 23.21
N THR A 4 -6.24 5.46 21.95
CA THR A 4 -7.23 6.06 21.08
C THR A 4 -7.49 5.05 20.00
N ASP A 5 -8.51 4.23 20.25
CA ASP A 5 -9.28 3.54 19.23
C ASP A 5 -9.51 4.52 18.08
N THR A 6 -9.01 4.16 16.91
CA THR A 6 -9.49 4.75 15.67
C THR A 6 -10.44 3.71 15.07
N GLU A 7 -11.59 3.56 15.72
CA GLU A 7 -12.78 3.05 15.06
C GLU A 7 -13.28 4.17 14.15
N VAL A 8 -13.12 3.99 12.85
CA VAL A 8 -13.92 4.71 11.86
C VAL A 8 -14.86 3.67 11.28
N ASP A 9 -16.02 3.54 11.91
CA ASP A 9 -17.17 2.87 11.32
C ASP A 9 -17.66 3.72 10.15
N ILE A 10 -17.23 3.35 8.94
CA ILE A 10 -17.81 3.90 7.72
C ILE A 10 -19.03 3.03 7.40
N PHE A 11 -20.19 3.66 7.57
CA PHE A 11 -21.53 3.18 7.24
C PHE A 11 -21.59 2.37 5.93
N GLU A 12 -22.37 1.29 5.96
CA GLU A 12 -22.90 0.62 4.77
C GLU A 12 -23.78 1.61 3.98
N ASP A 13 -23.26 2.19 2.91
CA ASP A 13 -24.07 2.50 1.72
C ASP A 13 -23.18 2.46 0.48
N GLY A 14 -23.69 1.84 -0.59
CA GLY A 14 -22.96 1.47 -1.80
C GLY A 14 -22.60 2.63 -2.73
N GLY A 15 -22.24 3.79 -2.18
CA GLY A 15 -21.70 4.94 -2.92
C GLY A 15 -20.26 5.21 -2.50
N GLU A 16 -19.34 5.23 -3.47
CA GLU A 16 -18.00 5.74 -3.20
C GLU A 16 -18.10 7.19 -2.71
N VAL A 17 -17.86 7.42 -1.42
CA VAL A 17 -17.68 8.78 -0.89
C VAL A 17 -16.46 9.37 -1.58
N GLU A 18 -16.65 10.37 -2.45
CA GLU A 18 -15.56 11.17 -3.01
C GLU A 18 -14.85 11.89 -1.85
N THR A 19 -13.93 11.18 -1.22
CA THR A 19 -13.04 11.75 -0.22
C THR A 19 -12.07 12.64 -0.99
N HIS A 20 -12.19 13.96 -0.81
CA HIS A 20 -11.21 14.90 -1.35
C HIS A 20 -9.87 14.63 -0.69
N TYR A 21 -8.97 13.97 -1.41
CA TYR A 21 -7.60 13.75 -0.97
C TYR A 21 -6.78 14.98 -1.29
N LYS A 22 -6.10 15.53 -0.29
CA LYS A 22 -5.24 16.71 -0.51
C LYS A 22 -4.03 16.35 -1.36
N GLN A 23 -3.47 15.14 -1.17
CA GLN A 23 -2.35 14.62 -1.94
C GLN A 23 -2.49 13.12 -2.23
N ILE A 24 -1.85 12.70 -3.33
CA ILE A 24 -1.67 11.30 -3.71
C ILE A 24 -0.17 11.02 -3.79
N TYR A 25 0.31 10.02 -3.05
CA TYR A 25 1.69 9.56 -3.11
C TYR A 25 1.79 8.19 -3.78
N LYS A 26 2.77 8.05 -4.65
CA LYS A 26 3.10 6.79 -5.32
C LYS A 26 4.31 6.14 -4.66
N ILE A 27 4.13 4.91 -4.17
CA ILE A 27 5.14 4.19 -3.39
C ILE A 27 5.45 2.87 -4.09
N LEU A 28 6.70 2.63 -4.45
CA LEU A 28 7.18 1.36 -5.00
C LEU A 28 8.00 0.63 -3.94
N ILE A 29 7.63 -0.59 -3.60
CA ILE A 29 8.39 -1.43 -2.67
C ILE A 29 9.32 -2.34 -3.47
N ILE A 30 10.62 -2.22 -3.20
CA ILE A 30 11.70 -2.97 -3.87
C ILE A 30 12.55 -3.72 -2.86
N GLY A 31 13.20 -4.79 -3.31
CA GLY A 31 14.09 -5.63 -2.50
C GLY A 31 14.01 -7.10 -2.92
N ASP A 32 14.96 -7.90 -2.45
CA ASP A 32 15.11 -9.30 -2.84
C ASP A 32 13.90 -10.17 -2.49
N SER A 33 13.85 -11.39 -3.04
CA SER A 33 12.80 -12.35 -2.71
C SER A 33 12.82 -12.67 -1.23
N ASN A 34 11.63 -12.84 -0.64
CA ASN A 34 11.44 -13.32 0.72
C ASN A 34 11.95 -12.38 1.84
N VAL A 35 12.35 -11.14 1.54
CA VAL A 35 12.73 -10.13 2.57
C VAL A 35 11.54 -9.53 3.33
N GLY A 36 10.31 -9.94 3.01
CA GLY A 36 9.10 -9.53 3.74
C GLY A 36 8.35 -8.31 3.20
N LYS A 37 8.62 -7.86 1.96
CA LYS A 37 7.93 -6.71 1.32
C LYS A 37 6.41 -6.81 1.39
N THR A 38 5.87 -7.91 0.89
CA THR A 38 4.43 -8.20 0.90
C THR A 38 3.89 -8.28 2.32
N ALA A 39 4.60 -8.95 3.23
CA ALA A 39 4.17 -9.06 4.62
C ALA A 39 4.11 -7.68 5.32
N LEU A 40 5.07 -6.80 5.05
CA LEU A 40 5.05 -5.42 5.53
C LEU A 40 3.85 -4.65 4.97
N LEU A 41 3.60 -4.75 3.66
CA LEU A 41 2.47 -4.06 3.03
C LEU A 41 1.13 -4.57 3.55
N THR A 42 0.95 -5.89 3.62
CA THR A 42 -0.26 -6.52 4.17
C THR A 42 -0.48 -6.10 5.62
N ARG A 43 0.57 -6.07 6.45
CA ARG A 43 0.45 -5.61 7.84
C ARG A 43 0.09 -4.14 7.91
N PHE A 44 0.68 -3.30 7.07
CA PHE A 44 0.37 -1.88 7.01
C PHE A 44 -1.07 -1.64 6.55
N VAL A 45 -1.55 -2.31 5.50
CA VAL A 45 -2.87 -2.07 4.91
C VAL A 45 -3.99 -2.72 5.72
N GLU A 46 -3.83 -4.01 6.04
CA GLU A 46 -4.90 -4.88 6.56
C GLU A 46 -4.79 -5.11 8.07
N GLY A 47 -3.72 -4.62 8.72
CA GLY A 47 -3.52 -4.81 10.16
C GLY A 47 -3.31 -6.27 10.56
N ARG A 48 -3.03 -7.17 9.63
CA ARG A 48 -2.84 -8.60 9.87
C ARG A 48 -1.48 -9.07 9.38
N PHE A 49 -0.93 -10.09 10.03
CA PHE A 49 0.27 -10.77 9.59
C PHE A 49 -0.09 -12.21 9.25
N GLN A 50 0.26 -12.65 8.04
CA GLN A 50 0.12 -14.03 7.62
C GLN A 50 1.49 -14.71 7.73
N SER A 51 1.54 -15.83 8.46
CA SER A 51 2.75 -16.64 8.63
C SER A 51 3.05 -17.53 7.41
N VAL A 52 2.07 -17.70 6.52
CA VAL A 52 2.23 -18.43 5.27
C VAL A 52 2.75 -17.47 4.22
N PHE A 53 4.00 -17.66 3.81
CA PHE A 53 4.63 -16.87 2.77
C PHE A 53 4.47 -17.57 1.41
N MET A 54 3.64 -16.99 0.54
CA MET A 54 3.70 -17.29 -0.89
C MET A 54 4.54 -16.20 -1.57
N SER A 55 5.44 -16.60 -2.46
CA SER A 55 6.19 -15.64 -3.26
C SER A 55 5.25 -14.81 -4.11
N THR A 56 5.40 -13.49 -4.08
CA THR A 56 4.64 -12.58 -4.94
C THR A 56 4.96 -12.88 -6.40
N VAL A 57 3.92 -13.07 -7.20
CA VAL A 57 4.04 -13.24 -8.64
C VAL A 57 3.70 -11.90 -9.29
N GLY A 58 4.65 -11.29 -10.00
CA GLY A 58 4.42 -10.02 -10.68
C GLY A 58 4.42 -8.79 -9.77
N ILE A 59 3.45 -7.90 -9.96
CA ILE A 59 3.29 -6.64 -9.19
C ILE A 59 1.87 -6.63 -8.61
N ASP A 60 1.77 -6.40 -7.30
CA ASP A 60 0.50 -6.16 -6.61
C ASP A 60 0.30 -4.65 -6.36
N TYR A 61 -0.96 -4.21 -6.34
CA TYR A 61 -1.34 -2.81 -6.16
C TYR A 61 -2.32 -2.67 -5.00
N LYS A 62 -2.01 -1.79 -4.06
CA LYS A 62 -2.85 -1.48 -2.90
C LYS A 62 -3.06 0.03 -2.78
N ASN A 63 -4.28 0.42 -2.41
CA ASN A 63 -4.61 1.77 -2.00
C ASN A 63 -4.79 1.82 -0.49
N LYS A 64 -4.27 2.85 0.16
CA LYS A 64 -4.58 3.15 1.56
C LYS A 64 -4.73 4.64 1.77
N VAL A 65 -5.84 5.04 2.37
CA VAL A 65 -6.03 6.41 2.83
C VAL A 65 -5.52 6.49 4.26
N ILE A 66 -4.69 7.48 4.55
CA ILE A 66 -4.23 7.80 5.90
C ILE A 66 -4.54 9.25 6.22
N THR A 67 -4.75 9.54 7.50
CA THR A 67 -4.83 10.91 8.01
C THR A 67 -3.44 11.30 8.53
N LEU A 68 -2.84 12.32 7.93
CA LEU A 68 -1.56 12.90 8.33
C LEU A 68 -1.78 14.38 8.61
N GLU A 69 -1.45 14.84 9.82
CA GLU A 69 -1.61 16.25 10.22
C GLU A 69 -3.04 16.80 9.94
N GLU A 70 -4.07 16.01 10.26
CA GLU A 70 -5.50 16.30 10.02
C GLU A 70 -5.94 16.27 8.54
N GLU A 71 -5.06 15.83 7.64
CA GLU A 71 -5.33 15.80 6.20
C GLU A 71 -5.41 14.37 5.66
N ASN A 72 -6.42 14.10 4.84
CA ASN A 72 -6.57 12.81 4.19
C ASN A 72 -5.67 12.72 2.95
N VAL A 73 -4.77 11.75 2.99
CA VAL A 73 -3.78 11.47 1.94
C VAL A 73 -3.99 10.07 1.39
N LYS A 74 -3.95 9.94 0.06
CA LYS A 74 -4.06 8.65 -0.63
C LYS A 74 -2.67 8.10 -0.95
N LEU A 75 -2.37 6.92 -0.43
CA LEU A 75 -1.18 6.16 -0.77
C LEU A 75 -1.53 5.12 -1.85
N GLN A 76 -0.83 5.19 -2.97
CA GLN A 76 -0.84 4.19 -4.03
C GLN A 76 0.44 3.38 -3.92
N ILE A 77 0.33 2.10 -3.57
CA ILE A 77 1.48 1.27 -3.22
C ILE A 77 1.58 0.10 -4.20
N TRP A 78 2.73 -0.02 -4.85
CA TRP A 78 3.09 -1.13 -5.72
C TRP A 78 4.06 -2.06 -4.99
N ASP A 79 3.61 -3.28 -4.67
CA ASP A 79 4.47 -4.35 -4.16
C ASP A 79 4.99 -5.20 -5.32
N THR A 80 6.29 -5.46 -5.34
CA THR A 80 6.93 -6.17 -6.44
C THR A 80 7.39 -7.56 -6.01
N ALA A 81 7.29 -8.52 -6.92
CA ALA A 81 7.97 -9.80 -6.79
C ALA A 81 9.47 -9.56 -6.57
N GLY A 82 10.02 -10.16 -5.51
CA GLY A 82 11.46 -10.06 -5.22
C GLY A 82 12.35 -10.88 -6.15
N GLN A 83 11.84 -11.32 -7.31
CA GLN A 83 12.66 -11.78 -8.41
C GLN A 83 13.03 -10.56 -9.25
N GLU A 84 14.21 -10.01 -8.95
CA GLU A 84 14.94 -8.96 -9.66
C GLU A 84 15.02 -9.15 -11.19
N ARG A 85 14.63 -10.31 -11.71
CA ARG A 85 14.40 -10.58 -13.14
C ARG A 85 13.39 -9.63 -13.80
N PHE A 86 12.61 -8.87 -13.02
CA PHE A 86 11.70 -7.82 -13.52
C PHE A 86 12.29 -6.41 -13.57
N ARG A 87 13.62 -6.22 -13.35
CA ARG A 87 14.32 -4.92 -13.50
C ARG A 87 14.02 -4.20 -14.84
N THR A 88 13.60 -4.91 -15.89
CA THR A 88 13.21 -4.31 -17.18
C THR A 88 11.92 -3.48 -17.09
N LEU A 89 11.02 -3.77 -16.14
CA LEU A 89 9.75 -3.05 -15.96
C LEU A 89 9.90 -1.78 -15.10
N THR A 90 10.98 -1.69 -14.32
CA THR A 90 11.30 -0.53 -13.48
C THR A 90 11.44 0.78 -14.28
N ASN A 91 11.95 0.73 -15.51
CA ASN A 91 12.08 1.91 -16.38
C ASN A 91 10.74 2.48 -16.89
N ALA A 92 9.66 1.69 -16.89
CA ALA A 92 8.33 2.18 -17.30
C ALA A 92 7.65 2.97 -16.18
N TYR A 93 7.89 2.63 -14.91
CA TYR A 93 7.18 3.23 -13.76
C TYR A 93 7.85 4.47 -13.16
N PHE A 94 9.16 4.67 -13.37
CA PHE A 94 9.82 5.94 -13.01
C PHE A 94 9.34 7.14 -13.84
N ARG A 95 8.72 6.90 -15.00
CA ARG A 95 8.37 7.95 -15.97
C ARG A 95 7.22 8.88 -15.52
N GLY A 96 6.56 8.59 -14.40
CA GLY A 96 5.45 9.39 -13.85
C GLY A 96 5.52 9.58 -12.34
N ALA A 97 6.73 9.51 -11.78
CA ALA A 97 7.03 9.71 -10.36
C ALA A 97 7.78 11.04 -10.09
N ALA A 98 7.73 11.98 -11.02
CA ALA A 98 8.26 13.35 -10.87
C ALA A 98 7.14 14.33 -10.52
#